data_AF-A0A7G2ILT9-F1
#
_entry.id   AF-A0A7G2ILT9-F1
#
_cell.length_a   1.000
_cell.length_b   1.000
_cell.length_c   1.000
_cell.angle_alpha   90.00
_cell.angle_beta   90.00
_cell.angle_gamma   90.00
#
_symmetry.space_group_name_H-M   'P 1'
#
loop_
_entity.id
_entity.type
_entity.pdbx_description
1 polymer ?
#
loop_
_entity_poly.entity_id
_entity_poly.type
_entity_poly.pdbx_seq_one_letter_code
_entity_poly.pdbx_strand_id
1 'polypeptide(L)'
;MVGTEARGFLFGAPVALGLGVGFVPVRKPRKLPREVIAETYELEYGTDQLEIHVDAIKPGDKVLVVDDLLATGGTIEATVKLIRRLGGEVTDAAFIINLFDLGGEQRLEKQGLTCYSLVPFPGH
;
A
#
# COMPACT_ATOMS: atom_id res chain seq x y z
N MET A 1 -9.67 -1.98 -3.66
CA MET A 1 -8.97 -1.61 -2.42
C MET A 1 -7.75 -2.49 -2.27
N VAL A 2 -6.58 -1.94 -1.96
CA VAL A 2 -5.36 -2.70 -1.66
C VAL A 2 -4.91 -2.42 -0.24
N GLY A 3 -4.55 -3.46 0.50
CA GLY A 3 -3.93 -3.34 1.82
C GLY A 3 -2.67 -4.20 1.92
N THR A 4 -1.71 -3.73 2.70
CA THR A 4 -0.43 -4.40 2.99
C THR A 4 -0.53 -5.24 4.27
N GLU A 5 0.13 -6.40 4.27
CA GLU A 5 0.05 -7.28 5.44
C GLU A 5 0.83 -6.73 6.65
N ALA A 6 0.44 -7.06 7.89
CA ALA A 6 -0.83 -7.68 8.29
C ALA A 6 -1.83 -6.63 8.81
N ARG A 7 -1.34 -5.52 9.39
CA ARG A 7 -2.18 -4.54 10.08
C ARG A 7 -3.00 -3.70 9.11
N GLY A 8 -2.49 -3.41 7.92
CA GLY A 8 -3.25 -2.76 6.86
C GLY A 8 -4.52 -3.50 6.47
N PHE A 9 -4.60 -4.83 6.66
CA PHE A 9 -5.82 -5.59 6.40
C PHE A 9 -6.97 -5.22 7.36
N LEU A 10 -6.64 -4.88 8.60
CA LEU A 10 -7.63 -4.52 9.63
C LEU A 10 -8.38 -3.23 9.29
N PHE A 11 -7.82 -2.40 8.41
CA PHE A 11 -8.43 -1.15 7.97
C PHE A 11 -8.86 -1.22 6.50
N GLY A 12 -8.00 -1.73 5.62
CA GLY A 12 -8.29 -1.85 4.19
C GLY A 12 -9.48 -2.76 3.89
N ALA A 13 -9.59 -3.93 4.55
CA ALA A 13 -10.70 -4.84 4.25
C ALA A 13 -12.06 -4.28 4.71
N PRO A 14 -12.23 -3.72 5.93
CA PRO A 14 -13.48 -3.05 6.30
C PRO A 14 -13.83 -1.84 5.43
N VAL A 15 -12.85 -1.04 4.99
CA VAL A 15 -13.12 0.08 4.06
C VAL A 15 -13.59 -0.44 2.71
N ALA A 16 -12.98 -1.52 2.20
CA ALA A 16 -13.43 -2.18 0.97
C ALA A 16 -14.90 -2.64 1.08
N LEU A 17 -15.27 -3.24 2.20
CA LEU A 17 -16.64 -3.64 2.51
C LEU A 17 -17.59 -2.43 2.54
N GLY A 18 -17.21 -1.36 3.24
CA GLY A 18 -18.03 -0.14 3.33
C GLY A 18 -18.26 0.55 1.98
N LEU A 19 -17.31 0.42 1.05
CA LEU A 19 -17.41 0.95 -0.32
C LEU A 19 -18.02 -0.05 -1.32
N GLY A 20 -18.30 -1.29 -0.92
CA GLY A 20 -18.83 -2.33 -1.81
C GLY A 20 -17.87 -2.76 -2.92
N VAL A 21 -16.55 -2.67 -2.68
CA VAL A 21 -15.51 -2.99 -3.69
C VAL A 21 -14.67 -4.19 -3.27
N GLY A 22 -13.95 -4.78 -4.23
CA GLY A 22 -12.99 -5.85 -3.96
C GLY A 22 -11.82 -5.40 -3.09
N PHE A 23 -11.37 -6.31 -2.22
CA PHE A 23 -10.14 -6.19 -1.45
C PHE A 23 -9.05 -7.09 -2.04
N VAL A 24 -7.86 -6.52 -2.26
CA VAL A 24 -6.71 -7.21 -2.83
C VAL A 24 -5.55 -7.13 -1.83
N PRO A 25 -5.07 -8.27 -1.29
CA PRO A 25 -3.97 -8.27 -0.35
C PRO A 25 -2.62 -8.16 -1.07
N VAL A 26 -1.72 -7.36 -0.50
CA VAL A 26 -0.28 -7.37 -0.81
C VAL A 26 0.45 -7.99 0.37
N ARG A 27 1.31 -8.97 0.10
CA ARG A 27 1.90 -9.83 1.14
C ARG A 27 3.40 -10.03 0.96
N LYS A 28 4.08 -10.46 2.02
CA LYS A 28 5.45 -10.96 1.90
C LYS A 28 5.50 -12.22 1.03
N PRO A 29 6.69 -12.59 0.52
CA PRO A 29 6.81 -13.68 -0.43
C PRO A 29 6.25 -15.00 0.04
N ARG A 30 5.73 -15.79 -0.91
CA ARG A 30 5.26 -17.17 -0.70
C ARG A 30 3.99 -17.29 0.16
N LYS A 31 3.22 -16.21 0.32
CA LYS A 31 1.92 -16.20 1.02
C LYS A 31 0.71 -16.23 0.08
N LEU A 32 0.93 -15.94 -1.18
CA LEU A 32 -0.08 -15.80 -2.22
C LEU A 32 -0.04 -17.06 -3.14
N PRO A 33 -1.16 -17.80 -3.32
CA PRO A 33 -1.13 -19.11 -3.98
C PRO A 33 -1.17 -19.10 -5.51
N ARG A 34 -1.70 -18.03 -6.13
CA ARG A 34 -1.71 -17.84 -7.59
C ARG A 34 -0.44 -17.13 -8.06
N GLU A 35 -0.33 -16.91 -9.37
CA GLU A 35 0.77 -16.15 -9.97
C GLU A 35 0.86 -14.73 -9.39
N VAL A 36 2.10 -14.31 -9.11
CA VAL A 36 2.42 -13.02 -8.49
C VAL A 36 3.48 -12.27 -9.26
N ILE A 37 3.47 -10.94 -9.14
CA ILE A 37 4.66 -10.11 -9.35
C ILE A 37 5.16 -9.61 -8.01
N ALA A 38 6.48 -9.38 -7.93
CA ALA A 38 7.15 -8.92 -6.73
C ALA A 38 7.84 -7.56 -6.94
N GLU A 39 7.98 -6.81 -5.85
CA GLU A 39 8.73 -5.56 -5.77
C GLU A 39 9.61 -5.58 -4.52
N THR A 40 10.88 -5.21 -4.67
CA THR A 40 11.84 -5.15 -3.56
C THR A 40 11.90 -3.73 -3.03
N TYR A 41 11.99 -3.56 -1.72
CA TYR A 41 12.17 -2.27 -1.06
C TYR A 41 13.24 -2.34 0.02
N GLU A 42 13.82 -1.18 0.30
CA GLU A 42 14.91 -1.04 1.28
C GLU A 42 14.36 -0.91 2.70
N LEU A 43 15.05 -1.57 3.63
CA LEU A 43 14.93 -1.41 5.07
C LEU A 43 16.20 -0.72 5.59
N GLU A 44 16.20 -0.33 6.87
CA GLU A 44 17.42 0.17 7.53
C GLU A 44 18.57 -0.84 7.45
N TYR A 45 18.24 -2.12 7.56
CA TYR A 45 19.19 -3.22 7.43
C TYR A 45 18.68 -4.24 6.40
N GLY A 46 19.05 -4.03 5.14
CA GLY A 46 18.79 -4.97 4.04
C GLY A 46 17.57 -4.61 3.20
N THR A 47 16.97 -5.62 2.59
CA THR A 47 15.81 -5.47 1.72
C THR A 47 14.73 -6.48 2.08
N ASP A 48 13.49 -6.14 1.78
CA ASP A 48 12.35 -7.06 1.86
C ASP A 48 11.54 -6.96 0.55
N GLN A 49 10.57 -7.85 0.37
CA GLN A 49 9.78 -7.94 -0.85
C GLN A 49 8.29 -7.97 -0.53
N LEU A 50 7.50 -7.46 -1.48
CA LEU A 50 6.05 -7.58 -1.49
C LEU A 50 5.59 -8.22 -2.79
N GLU A 51 4.53 -9.02 -2.70
CA GLU A 51 3.88 -9.73 -3.79
C GLU A 51 2.41 -9.33 -3.88
N ILE A 52 1.91 -9.24 -5.12
CA ILE A 52 0.48 -9.10 -5.44
C ILE A 52 0.12 -10.13 -6.53
N HIS A 53 -1.11 -10.64 -6.49
CA HIS A 53 -1.61 -11.51 -7.57
C HIS A 53 -1.78 -10.73 -8.88
N VAL A 54 -1.29 -11.30 -9.98
CA VAL A 54 -1.30 -10.65 -11.31
C VAL A 54 -2.70 -10.43 -11.87
N ASP A 55 -3.67 -11.24 -11.45
CA ASP A 55 -5.05 -11.20 -11.90
C ASP A 55 -5.97 -10.38 -10.99
N ALA A 56 -5.43 -9.80 -9.91
CA ALA A 56 -6.20 -9.06 -8.93
C ALA A 56 -6.39 -7.58 -9.28
N ILE A 57 -5.55 -7.03 -10.17
CA ILE A 57 -5.63 -5.67 -10.68
C ILE A 57 -5.69 -5.74 -12.21
N LYS A 58 -6.58 -4.97 -12.82
CA LYS A 58 -6.74 -4.86 -14.26
C LYS A 58 -6.44 -3.44 -14.74
N PRO A 59 -6.02 -3.26 -16.01
CA PRO A 59 -5.89 -1.94 -16.59
C PRO A 59 -7.15 -1.09 -16.43
N GLY A 60 -7.00 0.11 -15.87
CA GLY A 60 -8.10 1.05 -15.60
C GLY A 60 -8.78 0.87 -14.24
N ASP A 61 -8.41 -0.13 -13.44
CA ASP A 61 -8.88 -0.23 -12.05
C ASP A 61 -8.37 0.97 -11.25
N LYS A 62 -9.30 1.68 -10.60
CA LYS A 62 -8.96 2.75 -9.66
C LYS A 62 -8.75 2.18 -8.27
N VAL A 63 -7.55 2.34 -7.75
CA VAL A 63 -7.07 1.66 -6.55
C VAL A 63 -6.78 2.68 -5.45
N LEU A 64 -7.43 2.48 -4.31
CA LEU A 64 -7.06 3.09 -3.04
C LEU A 64 -6.19 2.11 -2.25
N VAL A 65 -5.04 2.59 -1.75
CA VAL A 65 -4.18 1.86 -0.81
C VAL A 65 -4.54 2.28 0.62
N VAL A 66 -4.70 1.32 1.51
CA VAL A 66 -4.97 1.57 2.93
C VAL A 66 -3.97 0.81 3.80
N ASP A 67 -3.39 1.51 4.78
CA ASP A 67 -2.56 0.90 5.81
C ASP A 67 -2.88 1.48 7.20
N ASP A 68 -2.35 0.89 8.26
CA ASP A 68 -2.55 1.38 9.62
C ASP A 68 -1.77 2.67 9.88
N LEU A 69 -0.50 2.72 9.49
CA LEU A 69 0.42 3.79 9.84
C LEU A 69 1.35 4.16 8.68
N LEU A 70 1.48 5.46 8.40
CA LEU A 70 2.51 6.01 7.52
C LEU A 70 3.77 6.38 8.31
N ALA A 71 4.88 5.70 8.01
CA ALA A 71 6.22 5.99 8.53
C ALA A 71 7.13 6.53 7.41
N THR A 72 8.08 5.72 6.92
CA THR A 72 8.99 6.11 5.82
C THR A 72 8.35 6.00 4.43
N GLY A 73 7.19 5.35 4.32
CA GLY A 73 6.46 5.16 3.06
C GLY A 73 7.00 4.07 2.13
N GLY A 74 8.07 3.34 2.49
CA GLY A 74 8.71 2.36 1.60
C GLY A 74 7.80 1.22 1.14
N THR A 75 7.03 0.62 2.06
CA THR A 75 6.09 -0.47 1.78
C THR A 75 4.96 -0.01 0.84
N ILE A 76 4.49 1.23 1.01
CA ILE A 76 3.43 1.82 0.18
C ILE A 76 3.97 2.15 -1.21
N GLU A 77 5.18 2.68 -1.31
CA GLU A 77 5.87 2.89 -2.58
C GLU A 77 6.01 1.58 -3.37
N ALA A 78 6.43 0.49 -2.73
CA ALA A 78 6.54 -0.81 -3.38
C ALA A 78 5.17 -1.31 -3.87
N THR A 79 4.15 -1.13 -3.04
CA THR A 79 2.75 -1.48 -3.38
C THR A 79 2.23 -0.69 -4.58
N VAL A 80 2.50 0.62 -4.64
CA VAL A 80 2.14 1.50 -5.77
C VAL A 80 2.78 1.03 -7.06
N LYS A 81 4.07 0.65 -7.03
CA LYS A 81 4.77 0.12 -8.20
C LYS A 81 4.14 -1.18 -8.69
N LEU A 82 3.80 -2.10 -7.79
CA LEU A 82 3.09 -3.34 -8.13
C LEU A 82 1.75 -3.06 -8.83
N ILE A 83 0.93 -2.18 -8.26
CA ILE A 83 -0.38 -1.81 -8.82
C ILE A 83 -0.22 -1.21 -10.23
N ARG A 84 0.69 -0.25 -10.40
CA ARG A 84 0.90 0.43 -11.68
C ARG A 84 1.45 -0.50 -12.76
N ARG A 85 2.30 -1.47 -12.38
CA ARG A 85 2.81 -2.50 -13.30
C ARG A 85 1.72 -3.42 -13.84
N LEU A 86 0.60 -3.56 -13.13
CA LEU A 86 -0.60 -4.29 -13.58
C LEU A 86 -1.60 -3.38 -14.33
N GLY A 87 -1.27 -2.10 -14.53
CA GLY A 87 -2.12 -1.13 -15.22
C GLY A 87 -3.17 -0.45 -14.33
N GLY A 88 -3.12 -0.66 -13.01
CA GLY A 88 -4.00 0.02 -12.07
C GLY A 88 -3.65 1.50 -11.90
N GLU A 89 -4.67 2.33 -11.76
CA GLU A 89 -4.56 3.75 -11.44
C GLU A 89 -4.61 3.93 -9.92
N VAL A 90 -3.50 4.35 -9.32
CA VAL A 90 -3.40 4.65 -7.88
C VAL A 90 -2.90 6.07 -7.68
N THR A 91 -3.79 6.90 -7.12
CA THR A 91 -3.61 8.33 -6.84
C THR A 91 -3.76 8.66 -5.36
N ASP A 92 -4.24 7.71 -4.55
CA ASP A 92 -4.64 7.97 -3.17
C ASP A 92 -4.13 6.85 -2.24
N ALA A 93 -3.65 7.26 -1.07
CA ALA A 93 -3.32 6.37 0.04
C ALA A 93 -3.92 6.92 1.33
N ALA A 94 -4.54 6.05 2.12
CA ALA A 94 -5.17 6.41 3.39
C ALA A 94 -4.57 5.64 4.56
N PHE A 95 -4.42 6.33 5.68
CA PHE A 95 -3.77 5.83 6.89
C PHE A 95 -4.60 6.19 8.13
N ILE A 96 -4.48 5.40 9.19
CA ILE A 96 -5.03 5.79 10.49
C ILE A 96 -4.09 6.78 11.15
N ILE A 97 -2.79 6.47 11.17
CA ILE A 97 -1.75 7.27 11.82
C ILE A 97 -0.75 7.78 10.78
N ASN A 98 -0.29 9.03 10.92
CA ASN A 98 0.84 9.58 10.17
C ASN A 98 1.95 10.03 11.12
N LEU A 99 3.13 9.42 11.01
CA LEU A 99 4.37 9.87 11.67
C LEU A 99 5.04 10.92 10.80
N PHE A 100 4.55 12.16 10.88
CA PHE A 100 4.89 13.22 9.94
C PHE A 100 6.38 13.62 9.95
N ASP A 101 7.13 13.32 11.01
CA ASP A 101 8.57 13.58 11.10
C ASP A 101 9.41 12.65 10.21
N LEU A 102 8.87 11.52 9.75
CA LEU A 102 9.61 10.50 8.98
C LEU A 102 9.58 10.70 7.45
N GLY A 103 8.92 11.75 6.97
CA GLY A 103 8.96 12.14 5.55
C GLY A 103 8.22 11.21 4.59
N GLY A 104 7.43 10.26 5.08
CA GLY A 104 6.72 9.29 4.25
C GLY A 104 5.70 9.93 3.31
N GLU A 105 5.00 10.96 3.77
CA GLU A 105 4.03 11.69 2.95
C GLU A 105 4.70 12.33 1.74
N GLN A 106 5.78 13.07 1.93
CA GLN A 106 6.51 13.73 0.84
C GLN A 106 7.14 12.73 -0.13
N ARG A 107 7.52 11.54 0.36
CA ARG A 107 7.97 10.44 -0.52
C ARG A 107 6.86 9.96 -1.45
N LEU A 108 5.65 9.80 -0.93
CA LEU A 108 4.50 9.33 -1.70
C LEU A 108 3.93 10.42 -2.63
N GLU A 109 3.95 11.68 -2.22
CA GLU A 109 3.58 12.83 -3.07
C GLU A 109 4.47 12.91 -4.33
N LYS A 110 5.78 12.64 -4.20
CA LYS A 110 6.69 12.56 -5.35
C LYS A 110 6.32 11.46 -6.35
N GLN A 111 5.51 10.49 -5.94
CA GLN A 111 4.94 9.48 -6.83
C GLN A 111 3.56 9.83 -7.35
N GLY A 112 3.04 11.03 -7.06
CA GLY A 112 1.72 11.47 -7.44
C GLY A 112 0.60 10.87 -6.59
N LEU A 113 0.88 10.54 -5.32
CA LEU A 113 -0.17 10.15 -4.38
C LEU A 113 -0.61 11.33 -3.51
N THR A 114 -1.90 11.39 -3.26
CA THR A 114 -2.49 12.19 -2.18
C THR A 114 -2.61 11.31 -0.94
N CYS A 115 -2.01 11.73 0.16
CA CYS A 115 -2.09 11.02 1.44
C CYS A 115 -3.24 11.59 2.29
N TYR A 116 -4.03 10.69 2.89
CA TYR A 116 -5.03 11.05 3.89
C TYR A 116 -4.72 10.31 5.18
N SER A 117 -4.69 11.01 6.31
CA SER A 117 -4.50 10.40 7.63
C SER A 117 -5.50 10.92 8.65
N LEU A 118 -5.93 10.06 9.57
CA LEU A 118 -6.89 10.44 10.62
C LEU A 118 -6.21 11.12 11.81
N VAL A 119 -5.04 10.61 12.22
CA VAL A 119 -4.34 11.06 13.43
C VAL A 119 -2.86 11.31 13.14
N PRO A 120 -2.38 12.56 13.21
CA PRO A 120 -0.96 12.85 13.14
C PRO A 120 -0.28 12.62 14.50
N PHE A 121 0.91 12.04 14.50
CA PHE A 121 1.78 11.92 15.68
C PHE A 121 3.23 12.33 15.37
N PRO A 122 3.91 13.06 16.27
CA PRO A 122 5.35 13.29 16.15
C PRO A 122 6.13 12.02 16.53
N GLY A 123 7.42 11.96 16.16
CA GLY A 123 8.36 10.93 16.62
C GLY A 123 9.06 10.12 15.52
N HIS A 124 10.15 9.45 15.94
CA HIS A 124 11.01 8.58 15.12
C HIS A 124 11.13 7.19 15.75
#